data_AF-A0AAQ3SD14-F1
#
_entry.id   AF-A0AAQ3SD14-F1
#
_cell.length_a   1.000
_cell.length_b   1.000
_cell.length_c   1.000
_cell.angle_alpha   90.00
_cell.angle_beta   90.00
_cell.angle_gamma   90.00
#
_symmetry.space_group_name_H-M   'P 1'
#
loop_
_entity.id
_entity.type
_entity.pdbx_description
1 polymer ?
#
loop_
_entity_poly.entity_id
_entity_poly.type
_entity_poly.pdbx_seq_one_letter_code
_entity_poly.pdbx_strand_id
1 'polypeptide(L)'
;MQRHLGDLLDSKVGGDVTFEVGGELFMAHRYVLAVRSSVFMAELFGSSMKEKLSNRVRIDDMEARVFKILLRFIYMDSLPEDIDADEKTVVAQHLLVAADRYNLQRLKLVCEDMLGTSVDVRTAATTLVLAEQHACQWLKDACFGFLRSPGKLKAVMATEGFQHLKNSCPALLEELLAMVAP
;
A
#
# COMPACT_ATOMS: atom_id res chain seq x y z
N MET A 1 -9.23 6.44 -22.71
CA MET A 1 -9.82 7.03 -21.49
C MET A 1 -8.74 7.31 -20.42
N GLN A 2 -7.91 6.33 -20.04
CA GLN A 2 -6.85 6.50 -19.02
C GLN A 2 -5.86 7.65 -19.31
N ARG A 3 -5.42 7.81 -20.57
CA ARG A 3 -4.54 8.95 -20.96
C ARG A 3 -5.17 10.31 -20.67
N HIS A 4 -6.46 10.48 -21.01
CA HIS A 4 -7.16 11.76 -20.80
C HIS A 4 -7.33 12.10 -19.31
N LEU A 5 -7.47 11.09 -18.44
CA LEU A 5 -7.50 11.30 -17.00
C LEU A 5 -6.10 11.64 -16.45
N GLY A 6 -5.05 10.99 -16.97
CA GLY A 6 -3.66 11.38 -16.66
C GLY A 6 -3.39 12.84 -17.02
N ASP A 7 -3.75 13.26 -18.22
CA ASP A 7 -3.60 14.65 -18.69
C ASP A 7 -4.40 15.64 -17.81
N LEU A 8 -5.57 15.23 -17.33
CA LEU A 8 -6.37 16.03 -16.40
C LEU A 8 -5.66 16.22 -15.05
N LEU A 9 -5.04 15.17 -14.52
CA LEU A 9 -4.25 15.26 -13.29
C LEU A 9 -3.03 16.18 -13.47
N ASP A 10 -2.30 16.03 -14.58
CA ASP A 10 -1.07 16.79 -14.84
C ASP A 10 -1.35 18.28 -15.14
N SER A 11 -2.41 18.57 -15.89
CA SER A 11 -2.81 19.95 -16.23
C SER A 11 -3.43 20.71 -15.06
N LYS A 12 -3.97 19.99 -14.06
CA LYS A 12 -4.67 20.55 -12.88
C LYS A 12 -5.92 21.38 -13.21
N VAL A 13 -6.35 21.37 -14.47
CA VAL A 13 -7.50 22.16 -14.94
C VAL A 13 -8.77 21.62 -14.29
N GLY A 14 -9.48 22.47 -13.55
CA GLY A 14 -10.73 22.09 -12.87
C GLY A 14 -10.52 21.36 -11.55
N GLY A 15 -9.30 21.34 -11.01
CA GLY A 15 -9.04 20.79 -9.67
C GLY A 15 -9.78 21.54 -8.57
N ASP A 16 -10.47 20.80 -7.71
CA ASP A 16 -11.39 21.31 -6.67
C ASP A 16 -11.04 20.81 -5.26
N VAL A 17 -9.90 20.12 -5.13
CA VAL A 17 -9.30 19.73 -3.86
C VAL A 17 -7.78 19.76 -3.95
N THR A 18 -7.13 20.09 -2.84
CA THR A 18 -5.67 20.09 -2.68
C THR A 18 -5.30 19.24 -1.48
N PHE A 19 -4.40 18.28 -1.66
CA PHE A 19 -3.84 17.48 -0.58
C PHE A 19 -2.48 18.05 -0.17
N GLU A 20 -2.24 18.18 1.14
CA GLU A 20 -0.95 18.50 1.73
C GLU A 20 -0.37 17.22 2.34
N VAL A 21 0.72 16.71 1.74
CA VAL A 21 1.33 15.42 2.10
C VAL A 21 2.84 15.58 2.14
N GLY A 22 3.47 15.30 3.28
CA GLY A 22 4.93 15.44 3.43
C GLY A 22 5.47 16.85 3.11
N GLY A 23 4.64 17.90 3.26
CA GLY A 23 4.98 19.28 2.89
C GLY A 23 4.78 19.63 1.41
N GLU A 24 4.39 18.67 0.57
CA GLU A 24 4.05 18.89 -0.84
C GLU A 24 2.55 19.09 -1.05
N LEU A 25 2.18 19.85 -2.08
CA LEU A 25 0.78 20.13 -2.44
C LEU A 25 0.38 19.42 -3.74
N PHE A 26 -0.71 18.65 -3.67
CA PHE A 26 -1.26 17.88 -4.78
C PHE A 26 -2.67 18.35 -5.11
N MET A 27 -2.86 19.00 -6.26
CA MET A 27 -4.19 19.36 -6.76
C MET A 27 -4.83 18.14 -7.43
N ALA A 28 -6.10 17.89 -7.15
CA ALA A 28 -6.85 16.75 -7.68
C ALA A 28 -8.34 17.09 -7.85
N HIS A 29 -9.13 16.09 -8.25
CA HIS A 29 -10.54 16.23 -8.61
C HIS A 29 -11.40 15.31 -7.74
N ARG A 30 -12.27 15.89 -6.90
CA ARG A 30 -13.08 15.16 -5.90
C ARG A 30 -13.87 14.02 -6.52
N TYR A 31 -14.55 14.25 -7.65
CA TYR A 31 -15.35 13.23 -8.31
C TYR A 31 -14.52 12.06 -8.84
N VAL A 32 -13.33 12.31 -9.39
CA VAL A 32 -12.45 11.23 -9.87
C VAL A 32 -12.00 10.38 -8.69
N LEU A 33 -11.59 11.00 -7.58
CA LEU A 33 -11.20 10.31 -6.36
C LEU A 33 -12.34 9.48 -5.77
N ALA A 34 -13.52 10.08 -5.64
CA ALA A 34 -14.70 9.46 -5.02
C ALA A 34 -15.25 8.27 -5.81
N VAL A 35 -15.22 8.32 -7.14
CA VAL A 35 -15.64 7.18 -7.98
C VAL A 35 -14.68 6.00 -7.84
N ARG A 36 -13.42 6.26 -7.50
CA ARG A 36 -12.35 5.23 -7.49
C ARG A 36 -12.04 4.72 -6.09
N SER A 37 -12.42 5.44 -5.04
CA SER A 37 -12.21 5.08 -3.64
C SER A 37 -13.45 5.40 -2.81
N SER A 38 -14.02 4.38 -2.16
CA SER A 38 -15.14 4.57 -1.23
C SER A 38 -14.75 5.43 -0.03
N VAL A 39 -13.47 5.42 0.35
CA VAL A 39 -12.95 6.24 1.46
C VAL A 39 -12.90 7.70 1.03
N PHE A 40 -12.37 8.01 -0.16
CA PHE A 40 -12.47 9.37 -0.68
C PHE A 40 -13.92 9.80 -0.94
N MET A 41 -14.82 8.90 -1.35
CA MET A 41 -16.25 9.23 -1.43
C MET A 41 -16.80 9.67 -0.08
N ALA A 42 -16.56 8.89 0.97
CA ALA A 42 -17.02 9.22 2.32
C ALA A 42 -16.35 10.47 2.88
N GLU A 43 -15.04 10.63 2.72
CA GLU A 43 -14.30 11.78 3.22
C GLU A 43 -14.65 13.07 2.46
N LEU A 44 -14.81 13.00 1.13
CA LEU A 44 -14.98 14.17 0.27
C LEU A 44 -16.43 14.59 0.02
N PHE A 45 -17.40 13.71 0.26
CA PHE A 45 -18.83 13.95 0.05
C PHE A 45 -19.73 13.48 1.19
N GLY A 46 -19.19 12.88 2.25
CA GLY A 46 -19.95 12.46 3.43
C GLY A 46 -20.46 13.63 4.27
N SER A 47 -21.31 13.33 5.26
CA SER A 47 -21.95 14.33 6.14
C SER A 47 -20.95 15.22 6.92
N SER A 48 -19.73 14.72 7.15
CA SER A 48 -18.59 15.44 7.73
C SER A 48 -18.03 16.57 6.85
N MET A 49 -18.43 16.66 5.58
CA MET A 49 -18.04 17.77 4.70
C MET A 49 -18.75 19.10 5.00
N LYS A 50 -19.88 19.08 5.72
CA LYS A 50 -20.57 20.33 6.11
C LYS A 50 -19.72 21.23 7.01
N GLU A 51 -18.69 20.69 7.66
CA GLU A 51 -17.76 21.45 8.51
C GLU A 51 -16.43 21.80 7.82
N LYS A 52 -16.14 21.21 6.64
CA LYS A 52 -14.88 21.42 5.90
C LYS A 52 -15.13 22.22 4.62
N LEU A 53 -15.36 23.53 4.77
CA LEU A 53 -15.31 24.50 3.67
C LEU A 53 -13.89 24.66 3.08
N SER A 54 -12.88 24.01 3.69
CA SER A 54 -11.53 23.98 3.19
C SER A 54 -11.40 22.99 2.02
N ASN A 55 -10.97 23.49 0.87
CA ASN A 55 -10.51 22.66 -0.24
C ASN A 55 -9.14 22.01 0.01
N ARG A 56 -8.61 22.10 1.24
CA ARG A 56 -7.35 21.46 1.64
C ARG A 56 -7.58 20.28 2.57
N VAL A 57 -6.98 19.14 2.23
CA VAL A 57 -6.95 17.91 3.02
C VAL A 57 -5.49 17.61 3.39
N ARG A 58 -5.21 17.38 4.67
CA ARG A 58 -3.87 17.07 5.16
C ARG A 58 -3.73 15.58 5.41
N ILE A 59 -2.62 14.99 4.96
CA ILE A 59 -2.27 13.59 5.20
C ILE A 59 -0.87 13.57 5.83
N ASP A 60 -0.81 13.25 7.12
CA ASP A 60 0.43 13.30 7.91
C ASP A 60 1.21 11.97 7.89
N ASP A 61 0.53 10.86 7.66
CA ASP A 61 1.02 9.48 7.77
C ASP A 61 1.31 8.86 6.39
N MET A 62 1.80 9.67 5.44
CA MET A 62 2.18 9.20 4.11
C MET A 62 3.30 10.05 3.52
N GLU A 63 4.25 9.38 2.87
CA GLU A 63 5.26 10.07 2.07
C GLU A 63 4.65 10.66 0.79
N ALA A 64 5.06 11.88 0.44
CA ALA A 64 4.60 12.58 -0.75
C ALA A 64 4.76 11.75 -2.04
N ARG A 65 5.87 11.00 -2.16
CA ARG A 65 6.13 10.11 -3.29
C ARG A 65 5.12 8.97 -3.40
N VAL A 66 4.79 8.32 -2.28
CA VAL A 66 3.80 7.23 -2.25
C VAL A 66 2.42 7.78 -2.62
N PHE A 67 2.06 8.95 -2.08
CA PHE A 67 0.80 9.61 -2.43
C PHE A 67 0.74 10.00 -3.91
N LYS A 68 1.84 10.47 -4.50
CA LYS A 68 1.93 10.75 -5.94
C LYS A 68 1.65 9.51 -6.79
N ILE A 69 2.21 8.36 -6.41
CA ILE A 69 1.99 7.07 -7.10
C ILE A 69 0.53 6.63 -6.94
N LEU A 70 0.00 6.70 -5.71
CA LEU A 70 -1.41 6.42 -5.40
C LEU A 70 -2.35 7.26 -6.27
N LEU A 71 -2.10 8.58 -6.35
CA LEU A 71 -2.91 9.51 -7.12
C LEU A 71 -2.85 9.18 -8.61
N ARG A 72 -1.65 8.94 -9.16
CA ARG A 72 -1.51 8.48 -10.55
C ARG A 72 -2.28 7.18 -10.82
N PHE A 73 -2.21 6.21 -9.90
CA PHE A 73 -2.96 4.97 -10.04
C PHE A 73 -4.47 5.20 -10.06
N ILE A 74 -5.00 6.12 -9.24
CA ILE A 74 -6.43 6.46 -9.26
C ILE A 74 -6.87 6.94 -10.65
N TYR A 75 -6.07 7.80 -11.29
CA TYR A 75 -6.38 8.38 -12.60
C TYR A 75 -6.10 7.42 -13.78
N MET A 76 -5.03 6.63 -13.70
CA MET A 76 -4.48 5.88 -14.85
C MET A 76 -4.65 4.37 -14.72
N ASP A 77 -4.93 3.86 -13.52
CA ASP A 77 -5.13 2.43 -13.22
C ASP A 77 -3.88 1.56 -13.47
N SER A 78 -2.71 2.19 -13.45
CA SER A 78 -1.39 1.60 -13.67
C SER A 78 -0.35 2.25 -12.77
N LEU A 79 0.68 1.48 -12.39
CA LEU A 79 1.85 2.03 -11.71
C LEU A 79 2.80 2.70 -12.71
N PRO A 80 3.60 3.68 -12.27
CA PRO A 80 4.69 4.22 -13.09
C PRO A 80 5.72 3.13 -13.41
N GLU A 81 6.25 3.14 -14.63
CA GLU A 81 7.29 2.18 -15.08
C GLU A 81 8.68 2.54 -14.53
N ASP A 82 8.86 3.78 -14.09
CA ASP A 82 10.12 4.40 -13.64
C ASP A 82 10.34 4.30 -12.12
N ILE A 83 9.67 3.36 -11.43
CA ILE A 83 9.98 3.07 -10.03
C ILE A 83 11.36 2.41 -9.97
N ASP A 84 12.30 3.02 -9.25
CA ASP A 84 13.64 2.48 -9.01
C ASP A 84 13.56 1.03 -8.52
N ALA A 85 14.35 0.15 -9.15
CA ALA A 85 14.39 -1.26 -8.81
C ALA A 85 14.82 -1.49 -7.36
N ASP A 86 15.74 -0.67 -6.84
CA ASP A 86 16.27 -0.80 -5.49
C ASP A 86 15.24 -0.39 -4.41
N GLU A 87 14.28 0.47 -4.77
CA GLU A 87 13.25 0.97 -3.87
C GLU A 87 11.89 0.28 -4.09
N LYS A 88 11.76 -0.54 -5.12
CA LYS A 88 10.50 -1.14 -5.57
C LYS A 88 9.77 -1.87 -4.44
N THR A 89 10.49 -2.62 -3.61
CA THR A 89 9.93 -3.35 -2.46
C THR A 89 9.41 -2.38 -1.40
N VAL A 90 10.18 -1.36 -1.03
CA VAL A 90 9.78 -0.37 0.00
C VAL A 90 8.56 0.43 -0.47
N VAL A 91 8.58 0.88 -1.73
CA VAL A 91 7.45 1.58 -2.35
C VAL A 91 6.22 0.68 -2.37
N ALA A 92 6.35 -0.60 -2.74
CA ALA A 92 5.22 -1.53 -2.74
C ALA A 92 4.65 -1.79 -1.34
N GLN A 93 5.50 -1.84 -0.30
CA GLN A 93 5.04 -1.96 1.10
C GLN A 93 4.21 -0.74 1.51
N HIS A 94 4.72 0.47 1.30
CA HIS A 94 4.01 1.70 1.67
C HIS A 94 2.73 1.89 0.83
N LEU A 95 2.78 1.49 -0.44
CA LEU A 95 1.63 1.59 -1.35
C LEU A 95 0.55 0.56 -1.02
N LEU A 96 0.90 -0.63 -0.51
CA LEU A 96 -0.06 -1.61 0.02
C LEU A 96 -0.84 -1.02 1.19
N VAL A 97 -0.14 -0.40 2.16
CA VAL A 97 -0.77 0.30 3.30
C VAL A 97 -1.72 1.39 2.81
N ALA A 98 -1.27 2.22 1.86
CA ALA A 98 -2.09 3.29 1.29
C ALA A 98 -3.29 2.75 0.51
N ALA A 99 -3.12 1.67 -0.25
CA ALA A 99 -4.18 1.03 -1.02
C ALA A 99 -5.26 0.47 -0.09
N ASP A 100 -4.87 -0.17 1.01
CA ASP A 100 -5.81 -0.66 2.01
C ASP A 100 -6.56 0.49 2.69
N ARG A 101 -5.82 1.52 3.15
CA ARG A 101 -6.39 2.73 3.77
C ARG A 101 -7.46 3.39 2.91
N TYR A 102 -7.22 3.51 1.60
CA TYR A 102 -8.14 4.15 0.66
C TYR A 102 -9.06 3.15 -0.07
N ASN A 103 -9.09 1.89 0.36
CA ASN A 103 -9.90 0.82 -0.20
C ASN A 103 -9.76 0.66 -1.73
N LEU A 104 -8.52 0.70 -2.23
CA LEU A 104 -8.15 0.51 -3.63
C LEU A 104 -7.76 -0.95 -3.89
N GLN A 105 -8.75 -1.84 -3.93
CA GLN A 105 -8.51 -3.30 -3.97
C GLN A 105 -7.60 -3.77 -5.10
N ARG A 106 -7.75 -3.20 -6.32
CA ARG A 106 -6.87 -3.56 -7.43
C ARG A 106 -5.41 -3.14 -7.19
N LEU A 107 -5.19 -1.97 -6.60
CA LEU A 107 -3.84 -1.51 -6.26
C LEU A 107 -3.21 -2.40 -5.20
N LYS A 108 -4.01 -2.79 -4.19
CA LYS A 108 -3.60 -3.72 -3.14
C LYS A 108 -3.13 -5.05 -3.72
N LEU A 109 -3.88 -5.65 -4.64
CA LEU A 109 -3.48 -6.87 -5.35
C LEU A 109 -2.19 -6.72 -6.17
N VAL A 110 -2.00 -5.58 -6.84
CA VAL A 110 -0.75 -5.30 -7.57
C VAL A 110 0.44 -5.21 -6.60
N CYS A 111 0.26 -4.57 -5.45
CA CYS A 111 1.29 -4.50 -4.42
C CYS A 111 1.59 -5.87 -3.81
N GLU A 112 0.55 -6.68 -3.57
CA GLU A 112 0.72 -8.07 -3.14
C GLU A 112 1.61 -8.83 -4.12
N ASP A 113 1.29 -8.85 -5.42
CA ASP A 113 2.07 -9.54 -6.44
C ASP A 113 3.55 -9.11 -6.48
N MET A 114 3.79 -7.80 -6.45
CA MET A 114 5.14 -7.24 -6.40
C MET A 114 5.92 -7.69 -5.17
N LEU A 115 5.27 -7.72 -4.01
CA LEU A 115 5.91 -8.12 -2.76
C LEU A 115 6.15 -9.62 -2.71
N GLY A 116 5.16 -10.43 -3.10
CA GLY A 116 5.26 -11.90 -3.09
C GLY A 116 6.34 -12.44 -4.02
N THR A 117 6.56 -11.78 -5.15
CA THR A 117 7.65 -12.14 -6.08
C THR A 117 9.03 -11.66 -5.62
N SER A 118 9.11 -10.76 -4.64
CA SER A 118 10.36 -10.21 -4.09
C SER A 118 10.71 -10.72 -2.68
N VAL A 119 10.00 -11.73 -2.17
CA VAL A 119 10.26 -12.30 -0.84
C VAL A 119 11.64 -12.95 -0.78
N ASP A 120 12.45 -12.51 0.17
CA ASP A 120 13.76 -13.06 0.47
C ASP A 120 13.97 -13.25 1.98
N VAL A 121 15.18 -13.68 2.39
CA VAL A 121 15.52 -13.93 3.80
C VAL A 121 15.38 -12.67 4.67
N ARG A 122 15.69 -11.49 4.12
CA ARG A 122 15.67 -10.22 4.86
C ARG A 122 14.24 -9.68 4.98
N THR A 123 13.41 -9.90 3.97
CA THR A 123 12.08 -9.29 3.86
C THR A 123 10.93 -10.20 4.28
N ALA A 124 11.10 -11.53 4.26
CA ALA A 124 10.00 -12.48 4.47
C ALA A 124 9.21 -12.23 5.77
N ALA A 125 9.88 -12.00 6.90
CA ALA A 125 9.19 -11.79 8.17
C ALA A 125 8.42 -10.47 8.22
N THR A 126 9.01 -9.38 7.74
CA THR A 126 8.34 -8.06 7.71
C THR A 126 7.19 -8.04 6.71
N THR A 127 7.35 -8.69 5.55
CA THR A 127 6.29 -8.81 4.54
C THR A 127 5.15 -9.69 5.04
N LEU A 128 5.44 -10.76 5.79
CA LEU A 128 4.41 -11.61 6.40
C LEU A 128 3.59 -10.83 7.45
N VAL A 129 4.24 -10.01 8.28
CA VAL A 129 3.53 -9.12 9.22
C VAL A 129 2.64 -8.12 8.48
N LEU A 130 3.16 -7.49 7.43
CA LEU A 130 2.40 -6.56 6.60
C LEU A 130 1.18 -7.25 5.97
N ALA A 131 1.35 -8.48 5.48
CA ALA A 131 0.28 -9.26 4.88
C ALA A 131 -0.83 -9.57 5.90
N GLU A 132 -0.47 -9.92 7.13
CA GLU A 132 -1.42 -10.17 8.21
C GLU A 132 -2.19 -8.90 8.60
N GLN A 133 -1.47 -7.79 8.82
CA GLN A 133 -2.06 -6.51 9.24
C GLN A 133 -3.09 -5.97 8.24
N HIS A 134 -2.87 -6.23 6.95
CA HIS A 134 -3.73 -5.77 5.88
C HIS A 134 -4.60 -6.90 5.28
N ALA A 135 -4.70 -8.07 5.92
CA ALA A 135 -5.51 -9.19 5.43
C ALA A 135 -5.25 -9.57 3.95
N CYS A 136 -3.98 -9.57 3.55
CA CYS A 136 -3.50 -9.94 2.22
C CYS A 136 -3.20 -11.44 2.16
N GLN A 137 -4.22 -12.26 1.89
CA GLN A 137 -4.08 -13.71 1.94
C GLN A 137 -3.06 -14.25 0.94
N TRP A 138 -3.05 -13.75 -0.30
CA TRP A 138 -2.12 -14.22 -1.33
C TRP A 138 -0.66 -13.93 -0.93
N LEU A 139 -0.40 -12.73 -0.40
CA LEU A 139 0.93 -12.36 0.08
C LEU A 139 1.37 -13.19 1.29
N LYS A 140 0.43 -13.46 2.22
CA LYS A 140 0.65 -14.34 3.38
C LYS A 140 1.05 -15.75 2.91
N ASP A 141 0.31 -16.31 1.95
CA ASP A 141 0.60 -17.63 1.36
C ASP A 141 1.96 -17.66 0.64
N ALA A 142 2.32 -16.60 -0.09
CA ALA A 142 3.63 -16.48 -0.75
C ALA A 142 4.78 -16.48 0.26
N CYS A 143 4.65 -15.72 1.35
CA CYS A 143 5.63 -15.70 2.44
C CYS A 143 5.76 -17.08 3.10
N PHE A 144 4.63 -17.73 3.37
CA PHE A 144 4.59 -19.08 3.91
C PHE A 144 5.22 -20.12 2.99
N GLY A 145 4.95 -20.04 1.68
CA GLY A 145 5.60 -20.87 0.66
C GLY A 145 7.12 -20.72 0.67
N PHE A 146 7.62 -19.49 0.86
CA PHE A 146 9.05 -19.23 1.01
C PHE A 146 9.63 -19.83 2.31
N LEU A 147 8.92 -19.66 3.43
CA LEU A 147 9.35 -20.10 4.76
C LEU A 147 9.24 -21.61 4.99
N ARG A 148 8.50 -22.33 4.14
CA ARG A 148 8.34 -23.79 4.25
C ARG A 148 9.66 -24.57 4.19
N SER A 149 10.70 -24.02 3.57
CA SER A 149 12.02 -24.64 3.57
C SER A 149 12.72 -24.44 4.93
N PRO A 150 13.13 -25.50 5.64
CA PRO A 150 13.76 -25.38 6.95
C PRO A 150 15.02 -24.50 6.95
N GLY A 151 15.80 -24.52 5.86
CA GLY A 151 16.98 -23.68 5.70
C GLY A 151 16.63 -22.20 5.59
N LYS A 152 15.58 -21.86 4.84
CA LYS A 152 15.09 -20.47 4.70
C LYS A 152 14.49 -19.97 6.01
N LEU A 153 13.66 -20.77 6.67
CA LEU A 153 13.09 -20.42 7.96
C LEU A 153 14.19 -20.14 8.99
N LYS A 154 15.18 -21.03 9.13
CA LYS A 154 16.30 -20.83 10.05
C LYS A 154 17.08 -19.54 9.76
N ALA A 155 17.30 -19.22 8.48
CA ALA A 155 17.96 -17.98 8.09
C ALA A 155 17.13 -16.74 8.46
N VAL A 156 15.81 -16.78 8.20
CA VAL A 156 14.89 -15.68 8.54
C VAL A 156 14.81 -15.49 10.06
N MET A 157 14.80 -16.57 10.85
CA MET A 157 14.76 -16.50 12.32
C MET A 157 15.94 -15.73 12.94
N ALA A 158 17.05 -15.60 12.22
CA ALA A 158 18.23 -14.84 12.65
C ALA A 158 18.15 -13.34 12.29
N THR A 159 17.11 -12.89 11.58
CA THR A 159 16.94 -11.49 11.17
C THR A 159 16.21 -10.66 12.22
N GLU A 160 16.45 -9.34 12.22
CA GLU A 160 15.66 -8.38 13.00
C GLU A 160 14.19 -8.38 12.61
N GLY A 161 13.88 -8.63 11.33
CA GLY A 161 12.51 -8.75 10.82
C GLY A 161 11.72 -9.85 11.53
N PHE A 162 12.37 -10.96 11.89
CA PHE A 162 11.71 -12.02 12.65
C PHE A 162 11.45 -11.63 14.12
N GLN A 163 12.32 -10.82 14.73
CA GLN A 163 12.05 -10.26 16.05
C GLN A 163 10.86 -9.30 16.01
N HIS A 164 10.77 -8.47 14.98
CA HIS A 164 9.58 -7.64 14.74
C HIS A 164 8.31 -8.49 14.60
N LEU A 165 8.35 -9.59 13.84
CA LEU A 165 7.21 -10.51 13.73
C LEU A 165 6.76 -11.06 15.09
N LYS A 166 7.70 -11.50 15.94
CA LYS A 166 7.38 -12.00 17.28
C LYS A 166 6.64 -10.97 18.14
N ASN A 167 7.04 -9.71 18.03
CA ASN A 167 6.50 -8.63 18.85
C ASN A 167 5.17 -8.11 18.32
N SER A 168 5.04 -8.00 16.99
CA SER A 168 3.90 -7.36 16.34
C SER A 168 2.73 -8.32 16.10
N CYS A 169 3.01 -9.58 15.79
CA CYS A 169 1.98 -10.58 15.44
C CYS A 169 2.31 -11.98 15.99
N PRO A 170 2.17 -12.23 17.30
CA PRO A 170 2.48 -13.54 17.89
C PRO A 170 1.68 -14.71 17.30
N ALA A 171 0.45 -14.48 16.84
CA ALA A 171 -0.39 -15.51 16.21
C ALA A 171 0.26 -16.15 14.97
N LEU A 172 1.03 -15.37 14.20
CA LEU A 172 1.77 -15.89 13.05
C LEU A 172 2.85 -16.90 13.45
N LEU A 173 3.36 -16.84 14.68
CA LEU A 173 4.32 -17.84 15.17
C LEU A 173 3.64 -19.20 15.35
N GLU A 174 2.41 -19.22 15.86
CA GLU A 174 1.65 -20.45 16.03
C GLU A 174 1.36 -21.09 14.66
N GLU A 175 0.99 -20.28 13.66
CA GLU A 175 0.81 -20.75 12.29
C GLU A 175 2.11 -21.27 11.66
N LEU A 176 3.25 -20.57 11.87
CA LEU A 176 4.56 -21.02 11.40
C LEU A 176 4.99 -22.33 12.07
N LEU A 177 4.71 -22.51 13.36
CA LEU A 177 5.00 -23.74 14.08
C LEU A 177 4.14 -24.90 13.54
N ALA A 178 2.84 -24.65 13.31
CA ALA A 178 1.93 -25.62 12.73
C ALA A 178 2.34 -26.05 11.31
N MET A 179 2.94 -25.15 10.53
CA MET A 179 3.46 -25.47 9.20
C MET A 179 4.64 -26.45 9.24
N VAL A 180 5.51 -26.33 10.25
CA VAL A 180 6.79 -27.07 10.33
C VAL A 180 6.67 -28.30 11.22
N ALA A 181 5.56 -28.42 11.96
CA ALA A 181 5.23 -29.63 12.71
C ALA A 181 5.11 -30.85 11.77
N PRO A 182 5.69 -32.00 12.13
CA PRO A 182 5.68 -33.22 11.33
C PRO A 182 4.30 -33.88 11.20
#